data_AF-A0A416ZK08-F1
#
_entry.id   AF-A0A416ZK08-F1
#
_cell.length_a   1.000
_cell.length_b   1.000
_cell.length_c   1.000
_cell.angle_alpha   90.00
_cell.angle_beta   90.00
_cell.angle_gamma   90.00
#
_symmetry.space_group_name_H-M   'P 1'
#
loop_
_entity.id
_entity.type
_entity.pdbx_description
1 polymer ?
#
loop_
_entity_poly.entity_id
_entity_poly.type
_entity_poly.pdbx_seq_one_letter_code
_entity_poly.pdbx_strand_id
1 'polypeptide(L)'
;MLKSAFEKEGVFTYLDVLDNSINGGGKSLTEHIKGQLNNCTDIIVLMSETTKYSWWVPFEIGMSAQIDMPTASFLKEDVDLPSYLSYWPRLKTTRDVATYVDVRKRTERILNKQYSNWDFSSISSRRKIETPIFYDKLKQELR
;
A
#
# COMPACT_ATOMS: atom_id res chain seq x y z
N MET A 1 14.47 -3.12 7.68
CA MET A 1 14.63 -4.19 6.68
C MET A 1 13.69 -3.97 5.48
N LEU A 2 12.37 -3.90 5.68
CA LEU A 2 11.41 -3.67 4.60
C LEU A 2 11.57 -2.31 3.90
N LYS A 3 11.71 -1.22 4.67
CA LYS A 3 12.01 0.12 4.15
C LYS A 3 13.21 0.11 3.18
N SER A 4 14.32 -0.46 3.63
CA SER A 4 15.56 -0.59 2.86
C SER A 4 15.43 -1.46 1.62
N ALA A 5 14.48 -2.41 1.58
CA ALA A 5 14.20 -3.19 0.38
C ALA A 5 13.53 -2.32 -0.70
N PHE A 6 12.58 -1.47 -0.32
CA PHE A 6 11.97 -0.51 -1.25
C PHE A 6 12.95 0.57 -1.73
N GLU A 7 13.80 1.08 -0.83
CA GLU A 7 14.83 2.06 -1.18
C GLU A 7 15.82 1.50 -2.22
N LYS A 8 16.18 0.21 -2.13
CA LYS A 8 17.02 -0.48 -3.14
C LYS A 8 16.38 -0.56 -4.52
N GLU A 9 15.04 -0.59 -4.59
CA GLU A 9 14.27 -0.57 -5.83
C GLU A 9 14.01 0.87 -6.36
N GLY A 10 14.60 1.88 -5.69
CA GLY A 10 14.45 3.28 -6.02
C GLY A 10 13.11 3.89 -5.59
N VAL A 11 12.48 3.32 -4.56
CA VAL A 11 11.17 3.78 -4.05
C VAL A 11 11.36 4.54 -2.72
N PHE A 12 10.90 5.79 -2.69
CA PHE A 12 10.83 6.58 -1.45
C PHE A 12 9.77 6.00 -0.51
N THR A 13 10.09 5.94 0.77
CA THR A 13 9.20 5.34 1.78
C THR A 13 9.05 6.23 2.99
N TYR A 14 7.80 6.45 3.39
CA TYR A 14 7.43 6.96 4.70
C TYR A 14 7.09 5.77 5.60
N LEU A 15 7.68 5.73 6.79
CA LEU A 15 7.33 4.76 7.82
C LEU A 15 6.46 5.50 8.83
N ASP A 16 5.22 5.06 8.99
CA ASP A 16 4.36 5.60 10.03
C ASP A 16 4.82 5.07 11.40
N VAL A 17 5.75 5.80 12.01
CA VAL A 17 6.08 5.63 13.40
C VAL A 17 5.11 6.52 14.15
N LEU A 18 4.01 5.93 14.62
CA LEU A 18 3.12 6.57 15.60
C LEU A 18 3.94 6.80 16.87
N ASP A 19 4.62 7.93 16.89
CA ASP A 19 5.46 8.32 17.99
C ASP A 19 4.52 8.84 19.08
N ASN A 20 4.64 8.31 20.30
CA ASN A 20 3.89 8.80 21.46
C ASN A 20 4.12 10.31 21.71
N SER A 21 5.05 10.93 20.97
CA SER A 21 5.34 12.36 20.92
C SER A 21 4.27 13.21 20.21
N ILE A 22 3.31 12.62 19.48
CA ILE A 22 2.11 13.34 18.99
C ILE A 22 1.15 13.57 20.17
N ASN A 23 1.56 14.48 21.05
CA ASN A 23 0.84 14.91 22.26
C ASN A 23 -0.38 15.82 21.94
N GLY A 24 -0.82 15.87 20.68
CA GLY A 24 -1.88 16.78 20.19
C GLY A 24 -3.30 16.20 20.20
N GLY A 25 -3.50 14.99 20.73
CA GLY A 25 -4.79 14.29 20.73
C GLY A 25 -5.21 13.74 19.36
N GLY A 26 -6.39 13.11 19.30
CA GLY A 26 -6.83 12.33 18.13
C GLY A 26 -7.00 13.11 16.83
N LYS A 27 -7.34 14.42 16.89
CA LYS A 27 -7.50 15.26 15.69
C LYS A 27 -6.16 15.51 14.98
N SER A 28 -5.14 15.93 15.72
CA SER A 28 -3.80 16.21 15.17
C SER A 28 -3.21 14.96 14.52
N LEU A 29 -3.40 13.80 15.17
CA LEU A 29 -2.96 12.52 14.61
C LEU A 29 -3.72 12.17 13.32
N THR A 30 -5.04 12.36 13.31
CA THR A 30 -5.86 12.12 12.11
C THR A 30 -5.43 13.01 10.94
N GLU A 31 -5.18 14.31 11.19
CA GLU A 31 -4.71 15.24 10.16
C GLU A 31 -3.32 14.89 9.65
N HIS A 32 -2.41 14.48 10.54
CA HIS A 32 -1.08 14.00 10.17
C HIS A 32 -1.15 12.77 9.27
N ILE A 33 -1.87 11.72 9.68
CA ILE A 33 -2.03 10.49 8.89
C ILE A 33 -2.62 10.80 7.51
N LYS A 34 -3.69 11.61 7.45
CA LYS A 34 -4.28 12.04 6.16
C LYS A 34 -3.28 12.77 5.28
N GLY A 35 -2.49 13.67 5.87
CA GLY A 35 -1.45 14.41 5.15
C GLY A 35 -0.38 13.48 4.56
N GLN A 36 0.09 12.49 5.32
CA GLN A 36 1.10 11.54 4.85
C GLN A 36 0.55 10.61 3.77
N LEU A 37 -0.66 10.07 3.94
CA LEU A 37 -1.29 9.21 2.94
C LEU A 37 -1.53 9.93 1.61
N ASN A 38 -1.90 11.22 1.64
CA ASN A 38 -2.07 12.01 0.42
C ASN A 38 -0.76 12.19 -0.37
N ASN A 39 0.39 12.06 0.29
CA ASN A 39 1.71 12.12 -0.34
C ASN A 39 2.21 10.75 -0.80
N CYS A 40 1.46 9.68 -0.55
CA CYS A 40 1.82 8.31 -0.91
C CYS A 40 1.08 7.83 -2.16
N THR A 41 1.75 6.99 -2.95
CA THR A 41 1.15 6.34 -4.13
C THR A 41 0.60 4.95 -3.81
N ASP A 42 1.17 4.31 -2.80
CA ASP A 42 0.93 2.94 -2.38
C ASP A 42 1.02 2.89 -0.85
N ILE A 43 0.31 1.95 -0.21
CA ILE A 43 0.45 1.66 1.21
C ILE A 43 0.84 0.20 1.42
N ILE A 44 1.82 -0.02 2.29
CA ILE A 44 2.25 -1.35 2.73
C ILE A 44 1.92 -1.51 4.20
N VAL A 45 0.94 -2.36 4.49
CA VAL A 45 0.46 -2.61 5.85
C VAL A 45 1.37 -3.62 6.51
N LEU A 46 2.15 -3.18 7.50
CA LEU A 46 2.98 -4.06 8.29
C LEU A 46 2.15 -4.69 9.41
N MET A 47 1.86 -5.99 9.27
CA MET A 47 1.15 -6.75 10.29
C MET A 47 2.15 -7.50 11.18
N SER A 48 1.99 -7.28 12.47
CA SER A 48 2.72 -7.88 13.57
C SER A 48 1.77 -8.10 14.76
N GLU A 49 2.19 -8.88 15.75
CA GLU A 49 1.39 -9.11 16.97
C GLU A 49 0.97 -7.81 17.68
N THR A 50 1.77 -6.73 17.58
CA THR A 50 1.46 -5.44 18.18
C THR A 50 0.55 -4.59 17.30
N THR A 51 0.78 -4.58 15.98
CA THR A 51 0.01 -3.73 15.05
C THR A 51 -1.39 -4.28 14.77
N LYS A 52 -1.65 -5.58 14.98
CA LYS A 52 -2.98 -6.18 14.75
C LYS A 52 -4.10 -5.60 15.62
N TYR A 53 -3.75 -5.02 16.77
CA TYR A 53 -4.72 -4.42 17.70
C TYR A 53 -4.85 -2.89 17.55
N SER A 54 -4.09 -2.28 16.64
CA SER A 54 -4.17 -0.83 16.41
C SER A 54 -5.42 -0.48 15.61
N TRP A 55 -6.23 0.45 16.13
CA TRP A 55 -7.39 1.01 15.42
C TRP A 55 -6.98 1.93 14.25
N TRP A 56 -5.72 2.38 14.20
CA TRP A 56 -5.23 3.24 13.12
C TRP A 56 -4.98 2.45 11.83
N VAL A 57 -4.58 1.18 11.93
CA VAL A 57 -4.37 0.30 10.76
C VAL A 57 -5.64 0.16 9.90
N PRO A 58 -6.81 -0.24 10.43
CA PRO A 58 -8.03 -0.32 9.62
C PRO A 58 -8.50 1.07 9.14
N PHE A 59 -8.21 2.15 9.87
CA PHE A 59 -8.52 3.51 9.43
C PHE A 59 -7.71 3.91 8.19
N GLU A 60 -6.40 3.68 8.18
CA GLU A 60 -5.53 3.94 7.02
C GLU A 60 -5.92 3.11 5.80
N ILE A 61 -6.22 1.82 6.02
CA ILE A 61 -6.65 0.92 4.97
C ILE A 61 -7.99 1.35 4.38
N GLY A 62 -8.93 1.80 5.22
CA GLY A 62 -10.21 2.34 4.76
C GLY A 62 -10.04 3.57 3.87
N MET A 63 -9.17 4.51 4.24
CA MET A 63 -8.87 5.69 3.42
C MET A 63 -8.19 5.32 2.11
N SER A 64 -7.24 4.38 2.13
CA SER A 64 -6.57 3.86 0.94
C SER A 64 -7.56 3.20 -0.02
N ALA A 65 -8.42 2.33 0.50
CA ALA A 65 -9.42 1.60 -0.26
C ALA A 65 -10.44 2.54 -0.93
N GLN A 66 -10.85 3.61 -0.24
CA GLN A 66 -11.81 4.58 -0.77
C GLN A 66 -11.35 5.25 -2.08
N ILE A 67 -10.04 5.38 -2.28
CA ILE A 67 -9.45 6.05 -3.45
C ILE A 67 -8.72 5.06 -4.38
N ASP A 68 -9.02 3.76 -4.24
CA ASP A 68 -8.40 2.66 -4.99
C ASP A 68 -6.86 2.72 -4.96
N MET A 69 -6.27 3.19 -3.85
CA MET A 69 -4.82 3.26 -3.71
C MET A 69 -4.23 1.83 -3.58
N PRO A 70 -3.21 1.48 -4.38
CA PRO A 70 -2.53 0.20 -4.26
C PRO A 70 -2.12 -0.09 -2.82
N THR A 71 -2.58 -1.22 -2.31
CA THR A 71 -2.43 -1.66 -0.94
C THR A 71 -1.94 -3.10 -0.94
N ALA A 72 -0.91 -3.39 -0.15
CA ALA A 72 -0.48 -4.76 0.13
C ALA A 72 -0.16 -4.92 1.61
N SER A 73 -0.27 -6.15 2.11
CA SER A 73 0.15 -6.50 3.46
C SER A 73 1.55 -7.10 3.44
N PHE A 74 2.33 -6.82 4.48
CA PHE A 74 3.58 -7.52 4.78
C PHE A 74 3.43 -8.14 6.17
N LEU A 75 3.49 -9.47 6.25
CA LEU A 75 3.34 -10.19 7.51
C LEU A 75 4.72 -10.57 8.02
N LYS A 76 5.03 -10.11 9.24
CA LYS A 76 6.09 -10.75 10.02
C LYS A 76 5.56 -12.14 10.46
N GLU A 77 6.43 -13.14 10.45
CA GLU A 77 6.08 -14.57 10.66
C GLU A 77 5.14 -14.79 11.86
N ASP A 78 4.31 -15.84 11.78
CA ASP A 78 3.39 -16.34 12.82
C ASP A 78 2.22 -15.43 13.27
N VAL A 79 1.81 -14.46 12.45
CA VAL A 79 0.59 -13.67 12.69
C VAL A 79 -0.56 -14.13 11.78
N ASP A 80 -1.70 -14.47 12.37
CA ASP A 80 -2.93 -14.70 11.61
C ASP A 80 -3.40 -13.41 10.95
N LEU A 81 -3.56 -13.44 9.63
CA LEU A 81 -4.07 -12.30 8.88
C LEU A 81 -5.56 -12.13 9.18
N PRO A 82 -6.02 -10.97 9.68
CA PRO A 82 -7.44 -10.67 9.75
C PRO A 82 -8.11 -10.90 8.39
N SER A 83 -9.26 -11.58 8.36
CA SER A 83 -9.91 -12.02 7.12
C SER A 83 -10.20 -10.87 6.15
N TYR A 84 -10.48 -9.67 6.66
CA TYR A 84 -10.72 -8.48 5.84
C TYR A 84 -9.51 -8.08 4.99
N LEU A 85 -8.28 -8.45 5.40
CA LEU A 85 -7.05 -8.16 4.65
C LEU A 85 -6.78 -9.14 3.50
N SER A 86 -7.51 -10.26 3.44
CA SER A 86 -7.33 -11.29 2.40
C SER A 86 -7.62 -10.79 0.98
N TYR A 87 -8.36 -9.67 0.86
CA TYR A 87 -8.63 -9.03 -0.42
C TYR A 87 -7.36 -8.49 -1.10
N TRP A 88 -6.39 -7.97 -0.33
CA TRP A 88 -5.18 -7.35 -0.88
C TRP A 88 -4.03 -8.36 -1.08
N PRO A 89 -3.09 -8.09 -2.00
CA PRO A 89 -1.87 -8.87 -2.13
C PRO A 89 -1.08 -8.95 -0.80
N ARG A 90 -0.40 -10.06 -0.60
CA ARG A 90 0.41 -10.33 0.60
C ARG A 90 1.86 -10.59 0.21
N LEU A 91 2.76 -9.74 0.71
CA LEU A 91 4.20 -9.95 0.72
C LEU A 91 4.57 -10.77 1.97
N LYS A 92 5.44 -11.77 1.78
CA LYS A 92 5.94 -12.67 2.82
C LYS A 92 7.40 -12.38 3.14
N THR A 93 8.19 -11.98 2.15
CA THR A 93 9.62 -11.75 2.32
C THR A 93 10.06 -10.43 1.69
N THR A 94 11.24 -9.93 2.07
CA THR A 94 11.80 -8.74 1.42
C THR A 94 12.17 -8.95 -0.05
N ARG A 95 12.25 -10.20 -0.53
CA ARG A 95 12.46 -10.49 -1.96
C ARG A 95 11.22 -10.14 -2.78
N ASP A 96 10.06 -10.30 -2.18
CA ASP A 96 8.76 -10.01 -2.79
C ASP A 96 8.59 -8.51 -3.11
N VAL A 97 9.40 -7.64 -2.48
CA VAL A 97 9.42 -6.20 -2.75
C VAL A 97 9.88 -5.90 -4.18
N ALA A 98 10.89 -6.61 -4.66
CA ALA A 98 11.35 -6.44 -6.05
C ALA A 98 10.23 -6.83 -7.02
N THR A 99 9.54 -7.94 -6.77
CA THR A 99 8.36 -8.37 -7.53
C THR A 99 7.25 -7.34 -7.48
N TYR A 100 6.92 -6.80 -6.30
CA TYR A 100 5.92 -5.74 -6.13
C TYR A 100 6.24 -4.54 -7.03
N VAL A 101 7.46 -4.01 -6.93
CA VAL A 101 7.86 -2.80 -7.64
C VAL A 101 7.91 -3.03 -9.15
N ASP A 102 8.40 -4.18 -9.60
CA ASP A 102 8.46 -4.51 -11.02
C ASP A 102 7.05 -4.68 -11.62
N VAL A 103 6.17 -5.44 -10.97
CA VAL A 103 4.77 -5.61 -11.41
C VAL A 103 4.04 -4.26 -11.44
N ARG A 104 4.28 -3.39 -10.44
CA ARG A 104 3.71 -2.04 -10.38
C ARG A 104 4.14 -1.20 -11.59
N LYS A 105 5.45 -1.14 -11.87
CA LYS A 105 6.03 -0.41 -13.02
C LYS A 105 5.57 -0.99 -14.36
N ARG A 106 5.51 -2.32 -14.50
CA ARG A 106 5.02 -3.00 -15.72
C ARG A 106 3.55 -2.68 -15.97
N THR A 107 2.71 -2.73 -14.94
CA THR A 107 1.28 -2.44 -15.05
C THR A 107 1.05 -1.00 -15.48
N GLU A 108 1.73 -0.05 -14.86
CA GLU A 108 1.66 1.36 -15.22
C GLU A 108 2.06 1.60 -16.69
N ARG A 109 3.17 1.01 -17.15
CA ARG A 109 3.63 1.13 -18.55
C ARG A 109 2.64 0.55 -19.55
N ILE A 110 2.04 -0.60 -19.24
CA ILE A 110 1.05 -1.25 -20.11
C ILE A 110 -0.17 -0.35 -20.24
N LEU A 111 -0.67 0.19 -19.13
CA LEU A 111 -1.84 1.06 -19.13
C LEU A 111 -1.55 2.39 -19.84
N ASN A 112 -0.37 2.97 -19.63
CA ASN A 112 0.05 4.17 -20.37
C ASN A 112 0.08 3.96 -21.88
N LYS A 113 0.44 2.75 -22.35
CA LYS A 113 0.43 2.41 -23.78
C LYS A 113 -0.97 2.11 -24.31
N GLN A 114 -1.78 1.37 -23.56
CA GLN A 114 -3.11 0.94 -24.00
C GLN A 114 -4.14 2.06 -23.95
N TYR A 115 -3.98 2.96 -22.98
CA TYR A 115 -4.93 4.04 -22.69
C TYR A 115 -4.33 5.41 -22.96
N SER A 116 -3.29 5.52 -23.79
CA SER A 116 -2.68 6.81 -24.16
C SER A 116 -3.70 7.79 -24.77
N ASN A 117 -4.78 7.26 -25.35
CA ASN A 117 -5.83 8.02 -26.01
C ASN A 117 -7.12 8.13 -25.16
N TRP A 118 -7.16 7.49 -23.99
CA TRP A 118 -8.28 7.63 -23.06
C TRP A 118 -7.97 8.79 -22.12
N ASP A 119 -8.83 9.81 -22.14
CA ASP A 119 -8.74 10.91 -21.21
C ASP A 119 -9.15 10.44 -19.80
N PHE A 120 -8.18 9.91 -19.06
CA PHE A 120 -8.31 9.79 -17.61
C PHE A 120 -8.16 11.18 -17.01
N SER A 121 -9.25 11.94 -17.05
CA SER A 121 -9.34 13.29 -16.50
C SER A 121 -9.03 13.37 -15.00
N SER A 122 -8.98 12.23 -14.30
CA SER A 122 -8.58 12.15 -12.90
C SER A 122 -7.76 10.89 -12.56
N ILE A 123 -6.89 11.03 -11.57
CA ILE A 123 -6.12 9.92 -10.98
C ILE A 123 -7.03 8.83 -10.38
N SER A 124 -8.20 9.21 -9.87
CA SER A 124 -9.18 8.29 -9.29
C SER A 124 -9.78 7.36 -10.34
N SER A 125 -10.16 7.90 -11.51
CA SER A 125 -10.68 7.10 -12.63
C SER A 125 -9.65 6.10 -13.13
N ARG A 126 -8.37 6.49 -13.15
CA ARG A 126 -7.27 5.60 -13.52
C ARG A 126 -7.09 4.46 -12.52
N ARG A 127 -7.06 4.77 -11.22
CA ARG A 127 -6.84 3.77 -10.16
C ARG A 127 -7.91 2.68 -10.14
N LYS A 128 -9.18 3.02 -10.45
CA LYS A 128 -10.27 2.05 -10.58
C LYS A 128 -10.01 0.91 -11.57
N ILE A 129 -9.18 1.17 -12.60
CA ILE A 129 -8.81 0.17 -13.61
C ILE A 129 -7.44 -0.42 -13.30
N GLU A 130 -6.48 0.43 -12.91
CA GLU A 130 -5.10 0.04 -12.68
C GLU A 130 -4.93 -0.90 -11.49
N THR A 131 -5.57 -0.58 -10.36
CA THR A 131 -5.35 -1.28 -9.09
C THR A 131 -5.81 -2.75 -9.12
N PRO A 132 -7.01 -3.09 -9.67
CA PRO A 132 -7.40 -4.50 -9.81
C PRO A 132 -6.45 -5.31 -10.71
N ILE A 133 -6.04 -4.75 -11.86
CA ILE A 133 -5.11 -5.40 -12.79
C ILE A 133 -3.75 -5.63 -12.11
N PHE A 134 -3.28 -4.64 -11.36
CA PHE A 134 -2.07 -4.74 -10.57
C PHE A 134 -2.17 -5.86 -9.53
N TYR A 135 -3.26 -5.95 -8.78
CA TYR A 135 -3.45 -6.99 -7.76
C TYR A 135 -3.48 -8.39 -8.36
N ASP A 136 -4.17 -8.60 -9.47
CA ASP A 136 -4.26 -9.92 -10.10
C ASP A 136 -2.89 -10.40 -10.58
N LYS A 137 -2.13 -9.54 -11.25
CA LYS A 137 -0.76 -9.86 -11.70
C LYS A 137 0.17 -10.13 -10.52
N LEU A 138 0.13 -9.28 -9.50
CA LEU A 138 0.99 -9.43 -8.33
C LEU A 138 0.68 -10.74 -7.59
N LYS A 139 -0.60 -11.05 -7.37
CA LYS A 139 -1.01 -12.32 -6.73
C LYS A 139 -0.63 -13.55 -7.54
N GLN A 140 -0.47 -13.46 -8.86
CA GLN A 140 0.02 -14.57 -9.68
C GLN A 140 1.52 -14.78 -9.51
N GLU A 141 2.31 -13.71 -9.43
CA GLU A 141 3.77 -13.78 -9.31
C GLU A 141 4.27 -14.05 -7.89
N LEU A 142 3.45 -13.79 -6.87
CA LEU A 142 3.77 -14.09 -5.45
C LEU A 142 3.35 -15.50 -4.99
N ARG A 143 2.87 -16.35 -5.90
CA ARG A 143 2.47 -17.74 -5.59
C ARG A 143 3.66 -18.61 -5.22
#